data_AF-A0A545U344-F1
#
_entry.id   AF-A0A545U344-F1
#
_cell.length_a   1.000
_cell.length_b   1.000
_cell.length_c   1.000
_cell.angle_alpha   90.00
_cell.angle_beta   90.00
_cell.angle_gamma   90.00
#
_symmetry.space_group_name_H-M   'P 1'
#
loop_
_entity.id
_entity.type
_entity.pdbx_description
1 polymer ?
#
loop_
_entity_poly.entity_id
_entity_poly.type
_entity_poly.pdbx_seq_one_letter_code
_entity_poly.pdbx_strand_id
1 'polypeptide(L)'
;MSWPLLICSYFRQEGVAMGRLTAAAMAATCIILAGLPLAAQQPSSDAHFKRDHQGQGESPTENGQQQIKPKIDVVFLLDTTGSMANLIQGAKVKIWSIAKEMLDAEVAPDLRMGLIGYRDRGDAYVTRSFDLTDDIDRIYAELLKFEADGGGDTPESVNQALDDAINGLSWDRGRSVYRVAFLVGDAPPKMNYTDDVKYHVTARRAAKRDIVINTVLAGSARDTAEVWREIARLAQGRFAAIPQSGNMQVIETPYDQDIQSLNQRLNRTALPYGGRAQQDEVLGKIERSAAAPSSVIADKSAYQKSKGAEEEIVTGRGELINDLASGRVTLDAVKPEDLPAELQGLSREEQEAAIAARAAERESLRRKINDLVTLRDGYIKKELARQGDTDSFDGEVGAIIREQGAAKGIAY
;
A
#
# COMPACT_ATOMS: atom_id res chain seq x y z
N MET A 1 -21.92 -68.82 2.44
CA MET A 1 -23.37 -68.76 2.10
C MET A 1 -23.65 -67.31 1.74
N SER A 2 -23.49 -66.95 0.46
CA SER A 2 -24.53 -66.94 -0.58
C SER A 2 -25.40 -65.68 -0.52
N TRP A 3 -25.25 -64.84 -1.55
CA TRP A 3 -26.22 -63.86 -2.07
C TRP A 3 -27.56 -64.55 -2.45
N PRO A 4 -28.71 -63.84 -2.60
CA PRO A 4 -29.09 -63.06 -3.82
C PRO A 4 -29.89 -61.73 -3.54
N LEU A 5 -29.82 -60.67 -4.36
CA LEU A 5 -30.62 -60.33 -5.57
C LEU A 5 -32.14 -60.66 -5.43
N LEU A 6 -33.13 -59.77 -5.64
CA LEU A 6 -33.61 -59.14 -6.89
C LEU A 6 -34.82 -58.21 -6.56
N ILE A 7 -34.92 -56.97 -7.07
CA ILE A 7 -35.75 -56.47 -8.22
C ILE A 7 -37.26 -56.24 -7.98
N CYS A 8 -37.73 -55.00 -8.21
CA CYS A 8 -38.86 -54.56 -9.07
C CYS A 8 -39.09 -53.04 -8.86
N SER A 9 -39.05 -52.09 -9.81
CA SER A 9 -39.44 -51.92 -11.22
C SER A 9 -40.62 -50.94 -11.35
N TYR A 10 -40.43 -49.85 -12.12
CA TYR A 10 -41.39 -49.14 -13.00
C TYR A 10 -40.68 -47.88 -13.57
N PHE A 11 -40.05 -47.88 -14.76
CA PHE A 11 -40.58 -47.59 -16.11
C PHE A 11 -41.52 -46.35 -16.15
N ARG A 12 -41.32 -45.31 -16.98
CA ARG A 12 -41.25 -45.38 -18.45
C ARG A 12 -40.97 -44.02 -19.17
N GLN A 13 -40.15 -44.08 -20.23
CA GLN A 13 -40.07 -43.32 -21.53
C GLN A 13 -39.81 -41.79 -21.55
N GLU A 14 -39.07 -41.18 -22.48
CA GLU A 14 -38.36 -41.57 -23.74
C GLU A 14 -37.40 -40.41 -24.13
N GLY A 15 -36.15 -40.65 -24.58
CA GLY A 15 -35.71 -40.64 -26.00
C GLY A 15 -35.28 -39.23 -26.48
N VAL A 16 -34.12 -38.94 -27.11
CA VAL A 16 -33.37 -39.65 -28.17
C VAL A 16 -31.93 -39.08 -28.32
N ALA A 17 -31.02 -40.00 -28.68
CA ALA A 17 -29.68 -39.98 -29.37
C ALA A 17 -28.60 -38.92 -29.06
N MET A 18 -27.37 -39.24 -28.61
CA MET A 18 -26.22 -40.07 -29.11
C MET A 18 -25.33 -39.41 -30.18
N GLY A 19 -24.03 -39.30 -29.86
CA GLY A 19 -22.94 -39.10 -30.83
C GLY A 19 -21.63 -38.59 -30.20
N ARG A 20 -20.72 -39.51 -29.83
CA ARG A 20 -19.32 -39.25 -29.42
C ARG A 20 -18.35 -39.57 -30.58
N LEU A 21 -17.09 -39.12 -30.42
CA LEU A 21 -15.84 -39.35 -31.20
C LEU A 21 -15.48 -38.13 -32.07
N THR A 22 -14.27 -37.57 -32.12
CA THR A 22 -12.91 -37.97 -31.72
C THR A 22 -11.99 -36.74 -31.78
N ALA A 23 -10.84 -36.79 -31.11
CA ALA A 23 -9.77 -35.79 -31.13
C ALA A 23 -9.03 -35.69 -32.48
N ALA A 24 -8.53 -34.50 -32.83
CA ALA A 24 -7.38 -34.31 -33.73
C ALA A 24 -6.75 -32.90 -33.57
N ALA A 25 -5.42 -32.88 -33.61
CA ALA A 25 -4.53 -31.74 -33.42
C ALA A 25 -4.51 -30.76 -34.60
N MET A 26 -4.13 -29.50 -34.35
CA MET A 26 -3.62 -28.58 -35.38
C MET A 26 -2.27 -28.01 -34.97
N ALA A 27 -1.25 -28.35 -35.75
CA ALA A 27 0.02 -27.64 -35.86
C ALA A 27 -0.13 -26.54 -36.93
N ALA A 28 0.45 -25.36 -36.68
CA ALA A 28 0.59 -24.31 -37.69
C ALA A 28 2.07 -23.96 -37.87
N THR A 29 2.43 -23.87 -39.14
CA THR A 29 3.77 -24.05 -39.72
C THR A 29 4.53 -22.72 -39.87
N CYS A 30 5.83 -22.75 -39.57
CA CYS A 30 6.82 -21.73 -39.92
C CYS A 30 7.10 -21.69 -41.43
N ILE A 31 7.23 -20.49 -42.01
CA ILE A 31 7.93 -20.30 -43.29
C ILE A 31 9.04 -19.26 -43.09
N ILE A 32 10.27 -19.74 -43.23
CA ILE A 32 11.52 -18.99 -43.40
C ILE A 32 11.83 -19.01 -44.89
N LEU A 33 12.19 -17.88 -45.50
CA LEU A 33 12.96 -17.84 -46.74
C LEU A 33 13.94 -16.66 -46.69
N ALA A 34 15.23 -16.98 -46.78
CA ALA A 34 16.37 -16.07 -46.87
C ALA A 34 17.10 -16.30 -48.21
N GLY A 35 17.71 -15.25 -48.79
CA GLY A 35 18.72 -15.40 -49.84
C GLY A 35 18.90 -14.24 -50.82
N LEU A 36 19.89 -13.37 -50.52
CA LEU A 36 20.55 -12.28 -51.29
C LEU A 36 21.32 -12.77 -52.56
N PRO A 37 22.18 -11.97 -53.27
CA PRO A 37 22.36 -10.50 -53.42
C PRO A 37 22.49 -10.04 -54.91
N LEU A 38 22.57 -8.72 -55.18
CA LEU A 38 23.42 -8.20 -56.28
C LEU A 38 23.75 -6.70 -56.08
N ALA A 39 25.01 -6.35 -56.29
CA ALA A 39 25.59 -5.02 -56.10
C ALA A 39 26.06 -4.40 -57.43
N ALA A 40 26.10 -3.06 -57.40
CA ALA A 40 26.93 -2.13 -58.18
C ALA A 40 26.56 -1.78 -59.64
N GLN A 41 26.27 -0.49 -59.90
CA GLN A 41 27.17 0.45 -60.61
C GLN A 41 26.46 1.80 -60.94
N GLN A 42 27.10 2.92 -60.61
CA GLN A 42 26.84 4.27 -61.15
C GLN A 42 27.90 4.63 -62.22
N PRO A 43 27.63 5.63 -63.08
CA PRO A 43 28.45 6.87 -63.13
C PRO A 43 27.58 8.15 -63.37
N SER A 44 27.72 9.30 -62.69
CA SER A 44 28.79 10.33 -62.55
C SER A 44 28.69 11.51 -63.56
N SER A 45 28.59 12.76 -63.05
CA SER A 45 29.36 13.98 -63.45
C SER A 45 28.83 15.18 -62.64
N ASP A 46 29.59 15.72 -61.67
CA ASP A 46 30.56 16.85 -61.73
C ASP A 46 29.87 18.22 -61.52
N ALA A 47 30.30 19.18 -60.67
CA ALA A 47 31.64 19.48 -60.16
C ALA A 47 31.65 20.35 -58.86
N HIS A 48 32.68 20.10 -58.03
CA HIS A 48 33.53 20.98 -57.19
C HIS A 48 32.98 22.14 -56.33
N PHE A 49 33.25 22.12 -55.00
CA PHE A 49 34.33 22.90 -54.33
C PHE A 49 34.47 22.65 -52.80
N LYS A 50 35.70 22.25 -52.40
CA LYS A 50 36.47 22.29 -51.12
C LYS A 50 35.90 21.93 -49.72
N ARG A 51 36.65 20.99 -49.11
CA ARG A 51 36.93 20.62 -47.69
C ARG A 51 37.18 21.80 -46.73
N ASP A 52 36.74 21.73 -45.46
CA ASP A 52 37.49 21.13 -44.32
C ASP A 52 36.77 21.22 -42.94
N HIS A 53 37.06 20.22 -42.10
CA HIS A 53 36.99 20.12 -40.62
C HIS A 53 35.65 20.01 -39.82
N GLN A 54 35.47 18.79 -39.28
CA GLN A 54 35.08 18.39 -37.91
C GLN A 54 33.71 18.77 -37.31
N GLY A 55 32.95 17.73 -36.96
CA GLY A 55 31.81 17.76 -36.04
C GLY A 55 30.99 16.48 -36.16
N GLN A 56 31.37 15.44 -35.42
CA GLN A 56 30.55 14.24 -35.27
C GLN A 56 29.19 14.63 -34.70
N GLY A 57 28.13 14.16 -35.36
CA GLY A 57 26.75 14.45 -34.97
C GLY A 57 26.44 13.88 -33.60
N GLU A 58 26.04 14.75 -32.69
CA GLU A 58 25.19 14.40 -31.56
C GLU A 58 23.84 13.96 -32.12
N SER A 59 23.50 12.69 -31.90
CA SER A 59 22.12 12.21 -31.98
C SER A 59 21.26 13.00 -30.98
N PRO A 60 20.01 13.34 -31.30
CA PRO A 60 19.16 14.07 -30.36
C PRO A 60 18.90 13.19 -29.14
N THR A 61 19.37 13.62 -27.97
CA THR A 61 18.96 13.07 -26.69
C THR A 61 17.44 13.20 -26.57
N GLU A 62 16.75 12.06 -26.52
CA GLU A 62 15.38 11.98 -26.03
C GLU A 62 15.34 12.56 -24.62
N ASN A 63 14.82 13.78 -24.49
CA ASN A 63 14.38 14.31 -23.22
C ASN A 63 13.20 13.45 -22.75
N GLY A 64 13.50 12.37 -22.02
CA GLY A 64 12.52 11.67 -21.20
C GLY A 64 11.97 12.66 -20.19
N GLN A 65 10.77 13.20 -20.46
CA GLN A 65 10.03 13.97 -19.47
C GLN A 65 9.70 13.01 -18.32
N GLN A 66 10.50 13.04 -17.25
CA GLN A 66 10.16 12.39 -15.99
C GLN A 66 8.80 12.93 -15.57
N GLN A 67 7.77 12.08 -15.66
CA GLN A 67 6.43 12.39 -15.25
C GLN A 67 6.47 12.76 -13.76
N ILE A 68 6.12 14.01 -13.43
CA ILE A 68 6.16 14.50 -12.04
C ILE A 68 5.14 13.70 -11.25
N LYS A 69 5.60 12.83 -10.34
CA LYS A 69 4.71 12.08 -9.47
C LYS A 69 3.95 13.04 -8.55
N PRO A 70 2.62 12.89 -8.42
CA PRO A 70 1.88 13.65 -7.43
C PRO A 70 2.34 13.31 -6.01
N LYS A 71 2.19 14.24 -5.07
CA LYS A 71 2.62 14.05 -3.68
C LYS A 71 1.44 14.14 -2.74
N ILE A 72 1.37 13.22 -1.78
CA ILE A 72 0.33 13.17 -0.77
C ILE A 72 0.98 13.07 0.61
N ASP A 73 0.58 13.94 1.52
CA ASP A 73 0.82 13.77 2.96
C ASP A 73 -0.53 13.46 3.62
N VAL A 74 -0.61 12.32 4.29
CA VAL A 74 -1.80 11.91 5.06
C VAL A 74 -1.44 11.67 6.52
N VAL A 75 -2.25 12.19 7.44
CA VAL A 75 -2.10 11.93 8.88
C VAL A 75 -3.40 11.39 9.45
N PHE A 76 -3.33 10.29 10.20
CA PHE A 76 -4.47 9.73 10.91
C PHE A 76 -4.40 10.07 12.40
N LEU A 77 -5.45 10.65 12.95
CA LEU A 77 -5.61 10.87 14.38
C LEU A 77 -6.63 9.84 14.88
N LEU A 78 -6.16 8.82 15.59
CA LEU A 78 -6.96 7.70 16.04
C LEU A 78 -7.25 7.83 17.54
N ASP A 79 -8.53 7.80 17.87
CA ASP A 79 -9.01 7.60 19.23
C ASP A 79 -8.66 6.18 19.71
N THR A 80 -7.97 6.12 20.83
CA THR A 80 -7.49 4.85 21.44
C THR A 80 -7.98 4.70 22.87
N THR A 81 -9.06 5.40 23.23
CA THR A 81 -9.74 5.33 24.52
C THR A 81 -10.55 4.03 24.64
N GLY A 82 -10.98 3.69 25.86
CA GLY A 82 -11.71 2.45 26.12
C GLY A 82 -13.04 2.30 25.36
N SER A 83 -13.75 3.38 25.01
CA SER A 83 -15.01 3.33 24.25
C SER A 83 -14.82 2.76 22.84
N MET A 84 -13.62 2.93 22.28
CA MET A 84 -13.23 2.39 20.99
C MET A 84 -12.98 0.88 21.00
N ALA A 85 -13.11 0.14 22.11
CA ALA A 85 -12.75 -1.29 22.20
C ALA A 85 -13.36 -2.16 21.10
N ASN A 86 -14.62 -1.93 20.72
CA ASN A 86 -15.31 -2.68 19.67
C ASN A 86 -15.18 -2.06 18.27
N LEU A 87 -14.56 -0.88 18.16
CA LEU A 87 -14.50 -0.07 16.94
C LEU A 87 -13.06 0.10 16.43
N ILE A 88 -12.06 -0.02 17.31
CA ILE A 88 -10.67 0.29 17.00
C ILE A 88 -10.11 -0.62 15.91
N GLN A 89 -10.48 -1.91 15.90
CA GLN A 89 -9.96 -2.85 14.89
C GLN A 89 -10.46 -2.49 13.50
N GLY A 90 -11.76 -2.23 13.33
CA GLY A 90 -12.26 -1.79 12.04
C GLY A 90 -11.83 -0.38 11.67
N ALA A 91 -11.63 0.52 12.64
CA ALA A 91 -11.02 1.82 12.39
C ALA A 91 -9.62 1.67 11.78
N LYS A 92 -8.79 0.75 12.28
CA LYS A 92 -7.48 0.43 11.69
C LYS A 92 -7.60 -0.11 10.26
N VAL A 93 -8.57 -0.99 9.99
CA VAL A 93 -8.85 -1.50 8.64
C VAL A 93 -9.28 -0.37 7.70
N LYS A 94 -10.11 0.56 8.17
CA LYS A 94 -10.55 1.71 7.38
C LYS A 94 -9.44 2.73 7.13
N ILE A 95 -8.58 2.99 8.12
CA ILE A 95 -7.37 3.78 7.92
C ILE A 95 -6.51 3.17 6.80
N TRP A 96 -6.38 1.84 6.79
CA TRP A 96 -5.69 1.14 5.71
C TRP A 96 -6.39 1.27 4.35
N SER A 97 -7.73 1.11 4.28
CA SER A 97 -8.46 1.28 3.02
C SER A 97 -8.30 2.69 2.43
N ILE A 98 -8.32 3.72 3.28
CA ILE A 98 -8.07 5.12 2.91
C ILE A 98 -6.67 5.29 2.31
N ALA A 99 -5.63 4.76 2.95
CA ALA A 99 -4.26 4.85 2.43
C ALA A 99 -4.12 4.14 1.08
N LYS A 100 -4.75 2.97 0.92
CA LYS A 100 -4.78 2.23 -0.35
C LYS A 100 -5.44 3.02 -1.47
N GLU A 101 -6.59 3.62 -1.19
CA GLU A 101 -7.34 4.45 -2.13
C GLU A 101 -6.53 5.64 -2.62
N MET A 102 -5.82 6.34 -1.71
CA MET A 102 -4.97 7.48 -2.09
C MET A 102 -3.87 7.12 -3.08
N LEU A 103 -3.41 5.88 -3.06
CA LEU A 103 -2.37 5.42 -3.95
C LEU A 103 -2.94 4.91 -5.28
N ASP A 104 -4.23 4.64 -5.37
CA ASP A 104 -4.91 4.10 -6.56
C ASP A 104 -5.19 5.18 -7.61
N ALA A 105 -4.17 6.01 -7.85
CA ALA A 105 -4.16 7.05 -8.86
C ALA A 105 -3.59 6.51 -10.18
N GLU A 106 -3.97 7.11 -11.32
CA GLU A 106 -3.42 6.78 -12.65
C GLU A 106 -1.88 6.82 -12.65
N VAL A 107 -1.31 7.81 -11.94
CA VAL A 107 0.11 7.89 -11.60
C VAL A 107 0.26 7.72 -10.10
N ALA A 108 0.88 6.62 -9.67
CA ALA A 108 1.10 6.33 -8.26
C ALA A 108 1.84 7.50 -7.56
N PRO A 109 1.23 8.11 -6.53
CA PRO A 109 1.79 9.28 -5.88
C PRO A 109 2.90 8.90 -4.89
N ASP A 110 3.81 9.85 -4.64
CA ASP A 110 4.72 9.78 -3.50
C ASP A 110 3.91 10.08 -2.23
N LEU A 111 3.48 9.02 -1.53
CA LEU A 111 2.71 9.09 -0.30
C LEU A 111 3.63 9.13 0.93
N ARG A 112 3.39 10.06 1.85
CA ARG A 112 3.91 10.01 3.22
C ARG A 112 2.74 9.90 4.20
N MET A 113 2.88 9.01 5.17
CA MET A 113 1.86 8.76 6.19
C MET A 113 2.40 9.13 7.57
N GLY A 114 1.56 9.77 8.37
CA GLY A 114 1.77 10.02 9.79
C GLY A 114 0.61 9.47 10.62
N LEU A 115 0.83 9.32 11.92
CA LEU A 115 -0.16 8.72 12.82
C LEU A 115 -0.07 9.34 14.21
N ILE A 116 -1.21 9.69 14.78
CA ILE A 116 -1.33 10.12 16.16
C ILE A 116 -2.39 9.25 16.82
N GLY A 117 -2.01 8.44 17.79
CA GLY A 117 -2.96 7.84 18.72
C GLY A 117 -3.20 8.79 19.88
N TYR A 118 -4.46 9.01 20.27
CA TYR A 118 -4.79 9.87 21.40
C TYR A 118 -5.71 9.18 22.41
N ARG A 119 -5.59 9.58 23.67
CA ARG A 119 -6.49 9.21 24.77
C ARG A 119 -6.89 10.48 25.54
N ASP A 120 -6.87 10.46 26.87
CA ASP A 120 -7.07 11.64 27.70
C ASP A 120 -5.95 11.89 28.72
N ARG A 121 -6.02 13.05 29.37
CA ARG A 121 -5.12 13.42 30.47
C ARG A 121 -5.34 12.49 31.66
N GLY A 122 -4.24 11.95 32.16
CA GLY A 122 -4.25 10.97 33.26
C GLY A 122 -4.10 9.52 32.79
N ASP A 123 -4.22 9.27 31.48
CA ASP A 123 -3.92 7.99 30.87
C ASP A 123 -2.41 7.77 30.68
N ALA A 124 -2.05 6.58 30.19
CA ALA A 124 -0.69 6.23 29.82
C ALA A 124 -0.03 7.21 28.83
N TYR A 125 -0.84 7.94 28.06
CA TYR A 125 -0.42 9.05 27.20
C TYR A 125 -1.65 9.88 26.80
N VAL A 126 -1.45 11.18 26.58
CA VAL A 126 -2.47 12.02 25.93
C VAL A 126 -2.41 11.83 24.42
N THR A 127 -1.20 11.92 23.85
CA THR A 127 -0.93 11.66 22.43
C THR A 127 0.35 10.83 22.27
N ARG A 128 0.37 10.00 21.22
CA ARG A 128 1.56 9.31 20.71
C ARG A 128 1.66 9.61 19.23
N SER A 129 2.67 10.39 18.87
CA SER A 129 2.84 10.93 17.52
C SER A 129 3.96 10.22 16.76
N PHE A 130 3.64 9.81 15.54
CA PHE A 130 4.56 9.27 14.55
C PHE A 130 4.57 10.21 13.34
N ASP A 131 5.75 10.76 13.04
CA ASP A 131 5.90 11.76 11.99
C ASP A 131 5.68 11.20 10.57
N LEU A 132 5.42 12.10 9.62
CA LEU A 132 5.23 11.79 8.20
C LEU A 132 6.46 11.10 7.61
N THR A 133 6.25 9.89 7.09
CA THR A 133 7.29 9.05 6.49
C THR A 133 6.77 8.32 5.25
N ASP A 134 7.64 8.03 4.29
CA ASP A 134 7.36 7.19 3.12
C ASP A 134 7.39 5.67 3.46
N ASP A 135 7.92 5.32 4.64
CA ASP A 135 7.80 3.98 5.24
C ASP A 135 6.38 3.73 5.77
N ILE A 136 5.44 3.49 4.85
CA ILE A 136 4.02 3.20 5.16
C ILE A 136 3.88 1.97 6.06
N ASP A 137 4.74 0.96 5.85
CA ASP A 137 4.75 -0.27 6.64
C ASP A 137 5.07 0.00 8.11
N ARG A 138 6.01 0.91 8.39
CA ARG A 138 6.31 1.34 9.75
C ARG A 138 5.09 1.96 10.41
N ILE A 139 4.40 2.89 9.74
CA ILE A 139 3.22 3.53 10.33
C ILE A 139 2.11 2.52 10.57
N TYR A 140 1.90 1.61 9.63
CA TYR A 140 0.93 0.54 9.80
C TYR A 140 1.30 -0.39 10.96
N ALA A 141 2.57 -0.74 11.14
CA ALA A 141 3.03 -1.52 12.29
C ALA A 141 2.75 -0.80 13.63
N GLU A 142 2.92 0.52 13.70
CA GLU A 142 2.57 1.31 14.88
C GLU A 142 1.05 1.39 15.10
N LEU A 143 0.27 1.56 14.02
CA LEU A 143 -1.19 1.56 14.05
C LEU A 143 -1.76 0.32 14.73
N LEU A 144 -1.17 -0.84 14.47
CA LEU A 144 -1.67 -2.11 14.99
C LEU A 144 -1.43 -2.28 16.49
N LYS A 145 -0.37 -1.68 17.02
CA LYS A 145 -0.03 -1.73 18.44
C LYS A 145 -0.99 -0.93 19.31
N PHE A 146 -1.79 -0.04 18.72
CA PHE A 146 -2.77 0.73 19.49
C PHE A 146 -3.89 -0.16 20.00
N GLU A 147 -4.10 -0.17 21.30
CA GLU A 147 -5.21 -0.84 21.95
C GLU A 147 -6.10 0.20 22.62
N ALA A 148 -7.40 -0.04 22.56
CA ALA A 148 -8.43 0.78 23.18
C ALA A 148 -8.38 0.59 24.70
N ASP A 149 -7.97 1.63 25.42
CA ASP A 149 -7.81 1.61 26.87
C ASP A 149 -7.65 3.04 27.38
N GLY A 150 -7.77 3.25 28.69
CA GLY A 150 -7.84 4.58 29.28
C GLY A 150 -9.14 5.32 28.97
N GLY A 151 -9.12 6.64 29.20
CA GLY A 151 -10.27 7.50 29.26
C GLY A 151 -10.98 7.38 30.62
N GLY A 152 -12.30 7.49 30.62
CA GLY A 152 -13.14 7.34 31.82
C GLY A 152 -14.25 8.37 31.91
N ASP A 153 -14.14 9.45 31.15
CA ASP A 153 -15.18 10.45 30.97
C ASP A 153 -15.19 10.98 29.52
N THR A 154 -16.33 10.90 28.85
CA THR A 154 -16.56 11.68 27.63
C THR A 154 -16.79 13.14 28.02
N PRO A 155 -16.13 14.13 27.39
CA PRO A 155 -15.38 14.10 26.11
C PRO A 155 -13.88 13.75 26.22
N GLU A 156 -13.14 13.67 25.10
CA GLU A 156 -11.73 13.19 25.06
C GLU A 156 -10.73 14.28 24.60
N SER A 157 -9.40 14.04 24.68
CA SER A 157 -8.35 15.02 24.32
C SER A 157 -8.13 15.23 22.80
N VAL A 158 -9.22 15.33 22.04
CA VAL A 158 -9.22 15.62 20.58
C VAL A 158 -8.51 16.94 20.25
N ASN A 159 -8.63 17.96 21.12
CA ASN A 159 -7.97 19.25 20.91
C ASN A 159 -6.44 19.11 20.86
N GLN A 160 -5.85 18.31 21.77
CA GLN A 160 -4.42 18.07 21.79
C GLN A 160 -3.98 17.31 20.54
N ALA A 161 -4.71 16.25 20.16
CA ALA A 161 -4.41 15.48 18.96
C ALA A 161 -4.42 16.34 17.68
N LEU A 162 -5.42 17.23 17.55
CA LEU A 162 -5.49 18.18 16.44
C LEU A 162 -4.31 19.16 16.45
N ASP A 163 -3.93 19.71 17.60
CA ASP A 163 -2.83 20.66 17.68
C ASP A 163 -1.48 20.01 17.35
N ASP A 164 -1.25 18.80 17.86
CA ASP A 164 -0.06 17.98 17.57
C ASP A 164 0.00 17.63 16.08
N ALA A 165 -1.12 17.24 15.46
CA ALA A 165 -1.17 16.94 14.03
C ALA A 165 -0.80 18.16 13.18
N ILE A 166 -1.35 19.32 13.49
CA ILE A 166 -1.25 20.50 12.63
C ILE A 166 0.03 21.32 12.88
N ASN A 167 0.62 21.25 14.08
CA ASN A 167 1.84 22.00 14.41
C ASN A 167 3.07 21.15 14.71
N GLY A 168 2.88 19.89 15.13
CA GLY A 168 3.97 19.02 15.58
C GLY A 168 4.58 18.16 14.47
N LEU A 169 3.87 17.93 13.36
CA LEU A 169 4.32 17.05 12.28
C LEU A 169 4.98 17.79 11.10
N SER A 170 5.84 17.07 10.38
CA SER A 170 6.69 17.58 9.30
C SER A 170 6.00 17.58 7.92
N TRP A 171 4.89 18.31 7.82
CA TRP A 171 4.15 18.50 6.56
C TRP A 171 5.03 19.11 5.45
N ASP A 172 4.95 18.54 4.24
CA ASP A 172 5.59 19.11 3.05
C ASP A 172 4.90 20.44 2.72
N ARG A 173 5.69 21.49 2.50
CA ARG A 173 5.21 22.85 2.25
C ARG A 173 5.04 23.16 0.75
N GLY A 174 5.26 22.16 -0.11
CA GLY A 174 5.08 22.25 -1.55
C GLY A 174 3.64 22.61 -1.93
N ARG A 175 3.48 23.49 -2.94
CA ARG A 175 2.16 24.02 -3.32
C ARG A 175 1.25 22.98 -3.98
N SER A 176 1.83 21.96 -4.62
CA SER A 176 1.12 20.88 -5.30
C SER A 176 0.89 19.65 -4.43
N VAL A 177 1.31 19.66 -3.17
CA VAL A 177 1.12 18.52 -2.26
C VAL A 177 -0.32 18.50 -1.76
N TYR A 178 -0.96 17.36 -1.88
CA TYR A 178 -2.23 17.10 -1.23
C TYR A 178 -2.01 16.75 0.24
N ARG A 179 -2.32 17.67 1.15
CA ARG A 179 -2.19 17.48 2.61
C ARG A 179 -3.55 17.26 3.24
N VAL A 180 -3.72 16.13 3.92
CA VAL A 180 -5.00 15.77 4.55
C VAL A 180 -4.80 15.04 5.87
N ALA A 181 -5.60 15.39 6.86
CA ALA A 181 -5.69 14.69 8.13
C ALA A 181 -7.07 14.02 8.25
N PHE A 182 -7.10 12.81 8.82
CA PHE A 182 -8.34 12.09 9.15
C PHE A 182 -8.41 11.94 10.67
N LEU A 183 -9.39 12.62 11.29
CA LEU A 183 -9.75 12.40 12.68
C LEU A 183 -10.72 11.21 12.75
N VAL A 184 -10.40 10.18 13.54
CA VAL A 184 -11.14 8.91 13.63
C VAL A 184 -11.36 8.54 15.09
N GLY A 185 -12.62 8.30 15.50
CA GLY A 185 -12.99 8.22 16.92
C GLY A 185 -14.48 8.39 17.17
N ASP A 186 -14.90 8.26 18.43
CA ASP A 186 -16.32 8.24 18.82
C ASP A 186 -16.74 9.37 19.79
N ALA A 187 -15.78 10.17 20.29
CA ALA A 187 -16.03 11.21 21.28
C ALA A 187 -15.78 12.67 20.79
N PRO A 188 -16.46 13.68 21.38
CA PRO A 188 -16.19 15.08 21.09
C PRO A 188 -14.92 15.59 21.80
N PRO A 189 -14.40 16.77 21.41
CA PRO A 189 -13.29 17.41 22.13
C PRO A 189 -13.68 17.87 23.53
N LYS A 190 -12.83 17.59 24.51
CA LYS A 190 -12.94 18.13 25.87
C LYS A 190 -12.61 19.63 25.87
N MET A 191 -13.60 20.45 26.22
CA MET A 191 -13.50 21.91 26.07
C MET A 191 -13.12 22.65 27.37
N ASN A 192 -13.08 21.98 28.51
CA ASN A 192 -12.80 22.59 29.82
C ASN A 192 -11.31 22.63 30.22
N TYR A 193 -10.41 21.96 29.48
CA TYR A 193 -8.96 22.14 29.67
C TYR A 193 -8.53 23.55 29.28
N THR A 194 -8.07 24.34 30.25
CA THR A 194 -7.82 25.78 30.09
C THR A 194 -6.58 26.10 29.25
N ASP A 195 -5.66 25.16 29.15
CA ASP A 195 -4.37 25.22 28.45
C ASP A 195 -4.40 24.57 27.05
N ASP A 196 -5.54 24.01 26.63
CA ASP A 196 -5.72 23.46 25.28
C ASP A 196 -5.93 24.54 24.21
N VAL A 197 -5.32 24.32 23.04
CA VAL A 197 -5.72 25.02 21.82
C VAL A 197 -7.02 24.41 21.31
N LYS A 198 -8.11 25.19 21.35
CA LYS A 198 -9.43 24.72 20.92
C LYS A 198 -9.47 24.41 19.43
N TYR A 199 -10.20 23.36 19.04
CA TYR A 199 -10.31 22.89 17.66
C TYR A 199 -10.67 23.99 16.67
N HIS A 200 -11.47 24.98 17.07
CA HIS A 200 -11.81 26.13 16.23
C HIS A 200 -10.57 26.88 15.71
N VAL A 201 -9.57 27.06 16.57
CA VAL A 201 -8.31 27.73 16.23
C VAL A 201 -7.47 26.81 15.35
N THR A 202 -7.34 25.55 15.73
CA THR A 202 -6.52 24.56 15.04
C THR A 202 -7.04 24.24 13.63
N ALA A 203 -8.35 24.00 13.46
CA ALA A 203 -8.98 23.76 12.17
C ALA A 203 -8.83 24.95 11.21
N ARG A 204 -9.02 26.18 11.71
CA ARG A 204 -8.77 27.39 10.90
C ARG A 204 -7.29 27.55 10.53
N ARG A 205 -6.37 27.12 11.40
CA ARG A 205 -4.93 27.11 11.10
C ARG A 205 -4.59 26.07 10.03
N ALA A 206 -5.20 24.88 10.10
CA ALA A 206 -5.07 23.84 9.08
C ALA A 206 -5.51 24.35 7.70
N ALA A 207 -6.70 24.95 7.61
CA ALA A 207 -7.19 25.56 6.36
C ALA A 207 -6.24 26.63 5.79
N LYS A 208 -5.67 27.51 6.64
CA LYS A 208 -4.68 28.52 6.21
C LYS A 208 -3.38 27.91 5.69
N ARG A 209 -3.02 26.72 6.16
CA ARG A 209 -1.85 25.95 5.73
C ARG A 209 -2.17 24.98 4.59
N ASP A 210 -3.39 25.04 4.04
CA ASP A 210 -3.86 24.13 3.00
C ASP A 210 -3.70 22.66 3.42
N ILE A 211 -4.06 22.39 4.69
CA ILE A 211 -4.21 21.06 5.27
C ILE A 211 -5.71 20.85 5.49
N VAL A 212 -6.27 19.86 4.79
CA VAL A 212 -7.66 19.47 4.93
C VAL A 212 -7.82 18.60 6.18
N ILE A 213 -8.89 18.77 6.96
CA ILE A 213 -9.23 17.83 8.04
C ILE A 213 -10.56 17.17 7.70
N ASN A 214 -10.52 15.89 7.37
CA ASN A 214 -11.70 15.03 7.28
C ASN A 214 -11.95 14.38 8.65
N THR A 215 -13.21 14.12 8.97
CA THR A 215 -13.60 13.52 10.25
C THR A 215 -14.44 12.27 10.01
N VAL A 216 -14.08 11.17 10.66
CA VAL A 216 -14.65 9.83 10.49
C VAL A 216 -15.20 9.34 11.83
N LEU A 217 -16.48 9.61 12.07
CA LEU A 217 -17.12 9.22 13.32
C LEU A 217 -17.25 7.70 13.40
N ALA A 218 -16.67 7.08 14.41
CA ALA A 218 -16.94 5.69 14.74
C ALA A 218 -18.22 5.62 15.60
N GLY A 219 -19.25 4.96 15.11
CA GLY A 219 -20.54 4.88 15.78
C GLY A 219 -21.52 6.01 15.41
N SER A 220 -22.40 6.39 16.34
CA SER A 220 -23.59 7.20 16.04
C SER A 220 -23.87 8.34 17.03
N ALA A 221 -22.89 8.69 17.88
CA ALA A 221 -23.01 9.78 18.85
C ALA A 221 -23.32 11.12 18.16
N ARG A 222 -24.52 11.66 18.42
CA ARG A 222 -25.07 12.82 17.70
C ARG A 222 -24.33 14.13 18.04
N ASP A 223 -24.05 14.32 19.31
CA ASP A 223 -23.27 15.43 19.85
C ASP A 223 -21.86 15.45 19.29
N THR A 224 -21.19 14.29 19.24
CA THR A 224 -19.91 14.13 18.54
C THR A 224 -20.04 14.50 17.07
N ALA A 225 -21.06 13.98 16.38
CA ALA A 225 -21.27 14.23 14.95
C ALA A 225 -21.46 15.72 14.60
N GLU A 226 -22.11 16.50 15.46
CA GLU A 226 -22.28 17.94 15.26
C GLU A 226 -20.93 18.67 15.31
N VAL A 227 -20.13 18.41 16.34
CA VAL A 227 -18.81 19.04 16.49
C VAL A 227 -17.85 18.58 15.39
N TRP A 228 -17.89 17.31 15.00
CA TRP A 228 -17.03 16.76 13.95
C TRP A 228 -17.32 17.35 12.58
N ARG A 229 -18.60 17.55 12.23
CA ARG A 229 -18.98 18.29 11.02
C ARG A 229 -18.46 19.72 11.04
N GLU A 230 -18.46 20.36 12.21
CA GLU A 230 -17.90 21.70 12.34
C GLU A 230 -16.38 21.71 12.13
N ILE A 231 -15.63 20.79 12.76
CA ILE A 231 -14.19 20.63 12.57
C ILE A 231 -13.87 20.47 11.08
N ALA A 232 -14.54 19.53 10.41
CA ALA A 232 -14.34 19.28 8.98
C ALA A 232 -14.62 20.54 8.14
N ARG A 233 -15.75 21.20 8.37
CA ARG A 233 -16.13 22.42 7.65
C ARG A 233 -15.10 23.56 7.84
N LEU A 234 -14.62 23.77 9.07
CA LEU A 234 -13.63 24.82 9.36
C LEU A 234 -12.28 24.56 8.69
N ALA A 235 -11.96 23.30 8.41
CA ALA A 235 -10.74 22.85 7.75
C ALA A 235 -10.96 22.44 6.27
N GLN A 236 -12.07 22.85 5.65
CA GLN A 236 -12.40 22.55 4.25
C GLN A 236 -12.53 21.04 3.91
N GLY A 237 -12.70 20.19 4.91
CA GLY A 237 -12.85 18.75 4.72
C GLY A 237 -14.31 18.30 4.63
N ARG A 238 -14.48 17.00 4.87
CA ARG A 238 -15.74 16.27 4.82
C ARG A 238 -15.90 15.41 6.07
N PHE A 239 -17.16 15.14 6.41
CA PHE A 239 -17.55 14.26 7.51
C PHE A 239 -18.06 12.95 6.91
N ALA A 240 -17.59 11.83 7.45
CA ALA A 240 -18.13 10.50 7.20
C ALA A 240 -18.41 9.82 8.55
N ALA A 241 -19.27 8.80 8.55
CA ALA A 241 -19.56 8.00 9.74
C ALA A 241 -19.45 6.52 9.42
N ILE A 242 -18.85 5.76 10.34
CA ILE A 242 -18.79 4.31 10.30
C ILE A 242 -19.88 3.78 11.23
N PRO A 243 -20.95 3.15 10.70
CA PRO A 243 -22.05 2.65 11.53
C PRO A 243 -21.57 1.56 12.50
N GLN A 244 -22.19 1.50 13.71
CA GLN A 244 -21.87 0.46 14.71
C GLN A 244 -22.15 -0.97 14.23
N SER A 245 -23.09 -1.14 13.30
CA SER A 245 -23.44 -2.41 12.66
C SER A 245 -22.57 -2.73 11.44
N GLY A 246 -21.78 -1.77 10.97
CA GLY A 246 -20.85 -2.05 9.89
C GLY A 246 -19.78 -2.94 10.46
N ASN A 247 -19.74 -4.21 10.06
CA ASN A 247 -18.94 -5.25 10.71
C ASN A 247 -17.45 -4.89 10.60
N MET A 248 -17.00 -4.07 11.54
CA MET A 248 -15.63 -3.63 11.81
C MET A 248 -14.78 -4.77 12.38
N GLN A 249 -15.20 -6.01 12.16
CA GLN A 249 -14.45 -7.19 12.53
C GLN A 249 -13.46 -7.48 11.42
N VAL A 250 -12.20 -7.63 11.79
CA VAL A 250 -11.19 -8.20 10.90
C VAL A 250 -11.68 -9.59 10.51
N ILE A 251 -12.04 -9.79 9.24
CA ILE A 251 -12.41 -11.10 8.72
C ILE A 251 -11.12 -11.89 8.59
N GLU A 252 -10.78 -12.64 9.63
CA GLU A 252 -9.68 -13.60 9.56
C GLU A 252 -10.01 -14.64 8.50
N THR A 253 -9.02 -14.94 7.66
CA THR A 253 -9.19 -15.93 6.60
C THR A 253 -8.32 -17.16 6.84
N PRO A 254 -8.74 -18.34 6.35
CA PRO A 254 -7.90 -19.54 6.39
C PRO A 254 -6.54 -19.39 5.69
N TYR A 255 -6.33 -18.33 4.91
CA TYR A 255 -5.12 -18.11 4.12
C TYR A 255 -4.10 -17.21 4.83
N ASP A 256 -4.49 -16.50 5.90
CA ASP A 256 -3.66 -15.47 6.52
C ASP A 256 -2.34 -16.03 7.08
N GLN A 257 -2.37 -17.22 7.69
CA GLN A 257 -1.17 -17.87 8.26
C GLN A 257 -0.20 -18.38 7.17
N ASP A 258 -0.74 -18.87 6.05
CA ASP A 258 0.08 -19.30 4.92
C ASP A 258 0.74 -18.10 4.24
N ILE A 259 0.00 -16.99 4.09
CA ILE A 259 0.55 -15.72 3.59
C ILE A 259 1.65 -15.21 4.53
N GLN A 260 1.46 -15.25 5.85
CA GLN A 260 2.49 -14.90 6.81
C GLN A 260 3.73 -15.78 6.67
N SER A 261 3.55 -17.10 6.58
CA SER A 261 4.66 -18.06 6.44
C SER A 261 5.47 -17.82 5.17
N LEU A 262 4.81 -17.54 4.05
CA LEU A 262 5.47 -17.18 2.79
C LEU A 262 6.17 -15.82 2.87
N ASN A 263 5.58 -14.82 3.54
CA ASN A 263 6.23 -13.52 3.77
C ASN A 263 7.50 -13.66 4.64
N GLN A 264 7.47 -14.49 5.68
CA GLN A 264 8.67 -14.78 6.48
C GLN A 264 9.78 -15.40 5.64
N ARG A 265 9.45 -16.29 4.69
CA ARG A 265 10.41 -16.83 3.73
C ARG A 265 10.90 -15.78 2.76
N LEU A 266 10.02 -14.93 2.25
CA LEU A 266 10.37 -13.84 1.35
C LEU A 266 11.37 -12.89 2.03
N ASN A 267 11.07 -12.48 3.25
CA ASN A 267 11.93 -11.62 4.07
C ASN A 267 13.34 -12.19 4.29
N ARG A 268 13.49 -13.53 4.41
CA ARG A 268 14.80 -14.19 4.54
C ARG A 268 15.66 -14.11 3.28
N THR A 269 15.09 -13.75 2.13
CA THR A 269 15.85 -13.56 0.90
C THR A 269 16.48 -12.16 0.79
N ALA A 270 16.21 -11.25 1.74
CA ALA A 270 16.78 -9.92 1.79
C ALA A 270 18.31 -9.96 1.82
N LEU A 271 18.96 -9.06 1.07
CA LEU A 271 20.40 -8.86 1.06
C LEU A 271 20.72 -7.42 1.50
N PRO A 272 20.67 -7.10 2.80
CA PRO A 272 21.11 -5.79 3.28
C PRO A 272 22.57 -5.52 2.91
N TYR A 273 22.86 -4.33 2.39
CA TYR A 273 24.22 -3.90 2.00
C TYR A 273 24.51 -2.48 2.47
N GLY A 274 25.78 -2.07 2.37
CA GLY A 274 26.29 -0.81 2.90
C GLY A 274 26.93 -0.97 4.27
N GLY A 275 27.19 0.14 4.95
CA GLY A 275 27.80 0.11 6.29
C GLY A 275 26.92 -0.61 7.31
N ARG A 276 27.54 -1.08 8.41
CA ARG A 276 26.87 -1.87 9.46
C ARG A 276 25.54 -1.27 9.94
N ALA A 277 25.51 0.03 10.22
CA ALA A 277 24.32 0.72 10.69
C ALA A 277 23.16 0.68 9.68
N GLN A 278 23.46 0.76 8.38
CA GLN A 278 22.45 0.67 7.31
C GLN A 278 21.91 -0.76 7.20
N GLN A 279 22.78 -1.76 7.27
CA GLN A 279 22.36 -3.17 7.28
C GLN A 279 21.46 -3.48 8.48
N ASP A 280 21.86 -3.01 9.67
CA ASP A 280 21.08 -3.16 10.91
C ASP A 280 19.71 -2.46 10.82
N GLU A 281 19.63 -1.31 10.15
CA GLU A 281 18.36 -0.60 9.90
C GLU A 281 17.40 -1.45 9.04
N VAL A 282 17.89 -2.02 7.93
CA VAL A 282 17.11 -2.86 7.02
C VAL A 282 16.64 -4.13 7.74
N LEU A 283 17.53 -4.79 8.50
CA LEU A 283 17.17 -5.95 9.31
C LEU A 283 16.09 -5.61 10.35
N GLY A 284 16.24 -4.47 11.04
CA GLY A 284 15.23 -4.01 11.97
C GLY A 284 13.87 -3.75 11.32
N LYS A 285 13.83 -3.27 10.06
CA LYS A 285 12.58 -3.12 9.30
C LYS A 285 11.93 -4.49 9.01
N ILE A 286 12.73 -5.46 8.60
CA ILE A 286 12.27 -6.83 8.33
C ILE A 286 11.68 -7.47 9.59
N GLU A 287 12.38 -7.36 10.72
CA GLU A 287 11.94 -7.92 12.00
C GLU A 287 10.62 -7.28 12.47
N ARG A 288 10.51 -5.95 12.39
CA ARG A 288 9.27 -5.23 12.73
C ARG A 288 8.12 -5.66 11.83
N SER A 289 8.36 -5.80 10.53
CA SER A 289 7.33 -6.29 9.59
C SER A 289 6.93 -7.74 9.87
N ALA A 290 7.85 -8.58 10.34
CA ALA A 290 7.59 -9.99 10.64
C ALA A 290 6.81 -10.22 11.95
N ALA A 291 6.87 -9.26 12.89
CA ALA A 291 6.18 -9.32 14.17
C ALA A 291 4.69 -8.94 14.11
N ALA A 292 4.21 -8.50 12.94
CA ALA A 292 2.81 -8.15 12.75
C ALA A 292 1.87 -9.38 12.77
N PRO A 293 0.59 -9.23 13.18
CA PRO A 293 -0.41 -10.29 13.08
C PRO A 293 -0.57 -10.86 11.66
N SER A 294 -1.05 -12.09 11.51
CA SER A 294 -1.17 -12.75 10.19
C SER A 294 -2.16 -12.04 9.25
N SER A 295 -3.32 -11.62 9.76
CA SER A 295 -4.36 -10.89 9.01
C SER A 295 -3.83 -9.58 8.43
N VAL A 296 -2.98 -8.91 9.20
CA VAL A 296 -2.29 -7.68 8.83
C VAL A 296 -1.28 -7.91 7.72
N ILE A 297 -0.43 -8.93 7.87
CA ILE A 297 0.55 -9.29 6.83
C ILE A 297 -0.18 -9.66 5.53
N ALA A 298 -1.35 -10.30 5.65
CA ALA A 298 -2.18 -10.62 4.51
C ALA A 298 -2.81 -9.38 3.86
N ASP A 299 -3.29 -8.40 4.63
CA ASP A 299 -3.74 -7.10 4.12
C ASP A 299 -2.61 -6.30 3.45
N LYS A 300 -1.40 -6.34 4.00
CA LYS A 300 -0.20 -5.76 3.39
C LYS A 300 0.14 -6.45 2.06
N SER A 301 0.08 -7.78 2.03
CA SER A 301 0.36 -8.56 0.82
C SER A 301 -0.67 -8.27 -0.28
N ALA A 302 -1.95 -8.12 0.08
CA ALA A 302 -3.00 -7.70 -0.84
C ALA A 302 -2.75 -6.32 -1.45
N TYR A 303 -2.27 -5.38 -0.62
CA TYR A 303 -1.86 -4.06 -1.06
C TYR A 303 -0.64 -4.07 -1.99
N GLN A 304 0.43 -4.81 -1.65
CA GLN A 304 1.63 -4.87 -2.50
C GLN A 304 1.30 -5.41 -3.90
N LYS A 305 0.44 -6.43 -3.97
CA LYS A 305 -0.09 -6.97 -5.22
C LYS A 305 -0.84 -5.90 -6.03
N SER A 306 -1.68 -5.08 -5.40
CA SER A 306 -2.45 -4.06 -6.13
C SER A 306 -1.60 -2.89 -6.64
N LYS A 307 -0.48 -2.60 -5.97
CA LYS A 307 0.47 -1.55 -6.40
C LYS A 307 1.34 -1.96 -7.58
N GLY A 308 1.40 -3.24 -7.96
CA GLY A 308 2.48 -3.74 -8.81
C GLY A 308 3.86 -3.51 -8.19
N ALA A 309 3.92 -3.13 -6.90
CA ALA A 309 5.14 -2.94 -6.10
C ALA A 309 5.69 -4.31 -5.66
N GLU A 310 5.54 -5.30 -6.54
CA GLU A 310 5.93 -6.66 -6.30
C GLU A 310 7.42 -6.76 -6.06
N GLU A 311 8.23 -5.76 -6.42
CA GLU A 311 9.69 -5.84 -6.38
C GLU A 311 10.33 -5.57 -5.02
N GLU A 312 9.70 -4.82 -4.10
CA GLU A 312 10.34 -4.42 -2.84
C GLU A 312 10.01 -5.36 -1.67
N ILE A 313 11.05 -5.95 -1.05
CA ILE A 313 10.91 -6.69 0.23
C ILE A 313 10.89 -5.73 1.43
N VAL A 314 11.71 -4.69 1.35
CA VAL A 314 11.82 -3.62 2.33
C VAL A 314 11.74 -2.33 1.53
N THR A 315 10.88 -1.41 1.97
CA THR A 315 10.76 -0.09 1.38
C THR A 315 11.99 0.76 1.69
N GLY A 316 12.46 1.51 0.69
CA GLY A 316 13.62 2.38 0.80
C GLY A 316 14.94 1.75 0.36
N ARG A 317 16.07 2.39 0.74
CA ARG A 317 17.42 2.01 0.29
C ARG A 317 18.06 0.95 1.19
N GLY A 318 19.11 0.29 0.68
CA GLY A 318 19.99 -0.56 1.48
C GLY A 318 19.70 -2.04 1.37
N GLU A 319 18.78 -2.45 0.49
CA GLU A 319 18.57 -3.85 0.11
C GLU A 319 19.08 -4.06 -1.31
N LEU A 320 20.08 -4.93 -1.47
CA LEU A 320 20.91 -5.00 -2.67
C LEU A 320 20.11 -5.42 -3.90
N ILE A 321 19.21 -6.39 -3.79
CA ILE A 321 18.44 -6.88 -4.95
C ILE A 321 17.48 -5.80 -5.45
N ASN A 322 16.74 -5.13 -4.56
CA ASN A 322 15.82 -4.04 -4.93
C ASN A 322 16.58 -2.83 -5.50
N ASP A 323 17.72 -2.46 -4.90
CA ASP A 323 18.52 -1.33 -5.36
C ASP A 323 19.22 -1.62 -6.70
N LEU A 324 19.59 -2.87 -6.98
CA LEU A 324 20.07 -3.29 -8.30
C LEU A 324 18.94 -3.27 -9.34
N ALA A 325 17.77 -3.83 -9.02
CA ALA A 325 16.61 -3.87 -9.92
C ALA A 325 16.11 -2.47 -10.29
N SER A 326 16.11 -1.53 -9.33
CA SER A 326 15.74 -0.14 -9.55
C SER A 326 16.83 0.72 -10.20
N GLY A 327 18.02 0.16 -10.45
CA GLY A 327 19.17 0.89 -10.99
C GLY A 327 19.76 1.93 -10.03
N ARG A 328 19.41 1.87 -8.74
CA ARG A 328 19.93 2.79 -7.72
C ARG A 328 21.41 2.53 -7.42
N VAL A 329 21.86 1.28 -7.59
CA VAL A 329 23.25 0.87 -7.43
C VAL A 329 23.63 -0.11 -8.53
N THR A 330 24.92 -0.19 -8.84
CA THR A 330 25.49 -1.30 -9.61
C THR A 330 26.37 -2.13 -8.68
N LEU A 331 26.48 -3.43 -8.92
CA LEU A 331 27.26 -4.30 -8.03
C LEU A 331 28.75 -3.90 -8.00
N ASP A 332 29.28 -3.30 -9.08
CA ASP A 332 30.65 -2.74 -9.14
C ASP A 332 30.86 -1.51 -8.26
N ALA A 333 29.78 -0.78 -7.94
CA ALA A 333 29.84 0.39 -7.09
C ALA A 333 29.81 0.05 -5.59
N VAL A 334 29.53 -1.20 -5.22
CA VAL A 334 29.48 -1.66 -3.83
C VAL A 334 30.86 -2.13 -3.39
N LYS A 335 31.38 -1.59 -2.29
CA LYS A 335 32.69 -2.01 -1.76
C LYS A 335 32.63 -3.45 -1.26
N PRO A 336 33.73 -4.22 -1.34
CA PRO A 336 33.76 -5.60 -0.85
C PRO A 336 33.32 -5.75 0.61
N GLU A 337 33.70 -4.82 1.48
CA GLU A 337 33.32 -4.80 2.90
C GLU A 337 31.86 -4.40 3.15
N ASP A 338 31.24 -3.70 2.20
CA ASP A 338 29.85 -3.25 2.26
C ASP A 338 28.88 -4.27 1.63
N LEU A 339 29.40 -5.34 1.00
CA LEU A 339 28.57 -6.44 0.51
C LEU A 339 27.93 -7.21 1.69
N PRO A 340 26.75 -7.82 1.49
CA PRO A 340 26.20 -8.78 2.43
C PRO A 340 27.24 -9.87 2.73
N ALA A 341 27.32 -10.32 3.99
CA ALA A 341 28.33 -11.28 4.44
C ALA A 341 28.40 -12.55 3.57
N GLU A 342 27.26 -12.98 3.06
CA GLU A 342 27.11 -14.18 2.21
C GLU A 342 27.70 -14.02 0.80
N LEU A 343 27.96 -12.79 0.36
CA LEU A 343 28.57 -12.46 -0.93
C LEU A 343 30.05 -12.08 -0.80
N GLN A 344 30.53 -11.86 0.42
CA GLN A 344 31.92 -11.51 0.68
C GLN A 344 32.84 -12.71 0.39
N GLY A 345 33.93 -12.46 -0.35
CA GLY A 345 34.91 -13.49 -0.72
C GLY A 345 34.52 -14.39 -1.89
N LEU A 346 33.30 -14.27 -2.43
CA LEU A 346 32.90 -14.91 -3.68
C LEU A 346 33.52 -14.22 -4.90
N SER A 347 33.71 -14.97 -6.00
CA SER A 347 34.04 -14.39 -7.31
C SER A 347 32.88 -13.52 -7.80
N ARG A 348 33.15 -12.66 -8.79
CA ARG A 348 32.09 -11.81 -9.35
C ARG A 348 30.95 -12.63 -9.96
N GLU A 349 31.30 -13.67 -10.70
CA GLU A 349 30.35 -14.59 -11.32
C GLU A 349 29.53 -15.32 -10.26
N GLU A 350 30.15 -15.71 -9.13
CA GLU A 350 29.47 -16.35 -8.01
C GLU A 350 28.52 -15.38 -7.28
N GLN A 351 28.90 -14.11 -7.12
CA GLN A 351 28.03 -13.08 -6.55
C GLN A 351 26.79 -12.85 -7.41
N GLU A 352 26.98 -12.69 -8.73
CA GLU A 352 25.88 -12.50 -9.68
C GLU A 352 24.94 -13.71 -9.70
N ALA A 353 25.50 -14.92 -9.72
CA ALA A 353 24.72 -16.15 -9.64
C ALA A 353 23.91 -16.25 -8.33
N ALA A 354 24.51 -15.89 -7.19
CA ALA A 354 23.87 -15.91 -5.88
C ALA A 354 22.74 -14.87 -5.75
N ILE A 355 22.92 -13.69 -6.35
CA ILE A 355 21.90 -12.62 -6.44
C ILE A 355 20.76 -13.08 -7.34
N ALA A 356 21.06 -13.60 -8.53
CA ALA A 356 20.06 -14.07 -9.48
C ALA A 356 19.22 -15.23 -8.92
N ALA A 357 19.86 -16.17 -8.21
CA ALA A 357 19.16 -17.28 -7.55
C ALA A 357 18.16 -16.79 -6.50
N ARG A 358 18.54 -15.81 -5.66
CA ARG A 358 17.64 -15.19 -4.68
C ARG A 358 16.51 -14.41 -5.34
N ALA A 359 16.80 -13.67 -6.42
CA ALA A 359 15.78 -12.97 -7.17
C ALA A 359 14.72 -13.93 -7.76
N ALA A 360 15.14 -15.08 -8.29
CA ALA A 360 14.23 -16.12 -8.78
C ALA A 360 13.39 -16.76 -7.64
N GLU A 361 14.00 -16.97 -6.47
CA GLU A 361 13.27 -17.44 -5.28
C GLU A 361 12.18 -16.43 -4.86
N ARG A 362 12.51 -15.13 -4.82
CA ARG A 362 11.56 -14.05 -4.50
C ARG A 362 10.36 -14.07 -5.42
N GLU A 363 10.59 -14.16 -6.72
CA GLU A 363 9.53 -14.20 -7.72
C GLU A 363 8.61 -15.42 -7.52
N SER A 364 9.18 -16.59 -7.20
CA SER A 364 8.42 -17.80 -6.86
C SER A 364 7.57 -17.64 -5.59
N LEU A 365 8.12 -17.05 -4.54
CA LEU A 365 7.39 -16.80 -3.28
C LEU A 365 6.26 -15.78 -3.48
N ARG A 366 6.52 -14.72 -4.24
CA ARG A 366 5.52 -13.68 -4.57
C ARG A 366 4.33 -14.23 -5.33
N ARG A 367 4.56 -15.06 -6.35
CA ARG A 367 3.47 -15.75 -7.07
C ARG A 367 2.55 -16.51 -6.10
N LYS A 368 3.13 -17.27 -5.17
CA LYS A 368 2.35 -18.03 -4.17
C LYS A 368 1.59 -17.12 -3.21
N ILE A 369 2.20 -16.02 -2.76
CA ILE A 369 1.53 -15.02 -1.93
C ILE A 369 0.36 -14.41 -2.69
N ASN A 370 0.55 -14.03 -3.95
CA ASN A 370 -0.48 -13.43 -4.80
C ASN A 370 -1.66 -14.37 -5.06
N ASP A 371 -1.41 -15.66 -5.24
CA ASP A 371 -2.45 -16.69 -5.37
C ASP A 371 -3.29 -16.78 -4.10
N LEU A 372 -2.65 -16.85 -2.92
CA LEU A 372 -3.34 -16.89 -1.63
C LEU A 372 -4.11 -15.61 -1.34
N VAL A 373 -3.54 -14.44 -1.66
CA VAL A 373 -4.22 -13.14 -1.57
C VAL A 373 -5.49 -13.14 -2.43
N THR A 374 -5.44 -13.69 -3.65
CA THR A 374 -6.64 -13.79 -4.51
C THR A 374 -7.74 -14.62 -3.85
N LEU A 375 -7.37 -15.75 -3.24
CA LEU A 375 -8.31 -16.61 -2.51
C LEU A 375 -8.88 -15.91 -1.27
N ARG A 376 -8.01 -15.21 -0.54
CA ARG A 376 -8.36 -14.39 0.61
C ARG A 376 -9.38 -13.30 0.26
N ASP A 377 -9.10 -12.49 -0.75
CA ASP A 377 -10.00 -11.41 -1.17
C ASP A 377 -11.36 -11.95 -1.61
N GLY A 378 -11.36 -13.09 -2.32
CA GLY A 378 -12.58 -13.80 -2.69
C GLY A 378 -13.37 -14.33 -1.49
N TYR A 379 -12.69 -14.76 -0.42
CA TYR A 379 -13.32 -15.19 0.84
C TYR A 379 -13.95 -14.00 1.57
N ILE A 380 -13.19 -12.92 1.75
CA ILE A 380 -13.65 -11.69 2.41
C ILE A 380 -14.88 -11.15 1.70
N LYS A 381 -14.84 -11.04 0.36
CA LYS A 381 -15.98 -10.56 -0.44
C LYS A 381 -17.25 -11.40 -0.22
N LYS A 382 -17.13 -12.72 -0.14
CA LYS A 382 -18.27 -13.62 0.11
C LYS A 382 -18.82 -13.43 1.52
N GLU A 383 -17.94 -13.26 2.50
CA GLU A 383 -18.33 -13.10 3.90
C GLU A 383 -18.99 -11.72 4.15
N LEU A 384 -18.46 -10.65 3.56
CA LEU A 384 -19.09 -9.33 3.57
C LEU A 384 -20.49 -9.36 2.92
N ALA A 385 -20.64 -10.00 1.77
CA ALA A 385 -21.94 -10.16 1.11
C ALA A 385 -22.95 -10.94 1.96
N ARG A 386 -22.49 -11.91 2.76
CA ARG A 386 -23.32 -12.70 3.69
C ARG A 386 -23.78 -11.88 4.90
N GLN A 387 -22.96 -10.91 5.32
CA GLN A 387 -23.20 -10.07 6.48
C GLN A 387 -24.11 -8.86 6.19
N GLY A 388 -24.48 -8.64 4.92
CA GLY A 388 -25.46 -7.62 4.52
C GLY A 388 -24.95 -6.19 4.64
N ASP A 389 -23.63 -5.99 4.79
CA ASP A 389 -23.05 -4.66 4.93
C ASP A 389 -22.62 -4.07 3.59
N THR A 390 -22.90 -2.78 3.49
CA THR A 390 -22.84 -1.93 2.30
C THR A 390 -21.49 -1.26 2.17
N ASP A 391 -20.91 -1.34 0.97
CA ASP A 391 -19.77 -0.57 0.43
C ASP A 391 -19.86 0.98 0.59
N SER A 392 -20.80 1.51 1.37
CA SER A 392 -21.11 2.94 1.45
C SER A 392 -19.98 3.76 2.07
N PHE A 393 -19.31 3.26 3.11
CA PHE A 393 -18.25 4.03 3.77
C PHE A 393 -16.99 4.15 2.89
N ASP A 394 -16.49 3.01 2.38
CA ASP A 394 -15.30 3.03 1.52
C ASP A 394 -15.58 3.80 0.23
N GLY A 395 -16.80 3.69 -0.33
CA GLY A 395 -17.25 4.50 -1.44
C GLY A 395 -17.32 6.01 -1.14
N GLU A 396 -17.86 6.40 0.02
CA GLU A 396 -17.94 7.80 0.46
C GLU A 396 -16.54 8.38 0.66
N VAL A 397 -15.66 7.70 1.40
CA VAL A 397 -14.31 8.20 1.66
C VAL A 397 -13.46 8.19 0.40
N GLY A 398 -13.60 7.18 -0.47
CA GLY A 398 -12.96 7.19 -1.78
C GLY A 398 -13.40 8.35 -2.66
N ALA A 399 -14.70 8.69 -2.66
CA ALA A 399 -15.18 9.88 -3.35
C ALA A 399 -14.57 11.17 -2.78
N ILE A 400 -14.44 11.29 -1.46
CA ILE A 400 -13.79 12.43 -0.78
C ILE A 400 -12.33 12.56 -1.22
N ILE A 401 -11.58 11.45 -1.21
CA ILE A 401 -10.15 11.41 -1.60
C ILE A 401 -9.99 11.81 -3.06
N ARG A 402 -10.79 11.25 -3.96
CA ARG A 402 -10.75 11.57 -5.39
C ARG A 402 -11.09 13.03 -5.67
N GLU A 403 -12.14 13.57 -5.05
CA GLU A 403 -12.52 14.98 -5.19
C GLU A 403 -11.38 15.91 -4.73
N GLN A 404 -10.85 15.66 -3.52
CA GLN A 404 -9.82 16.51 -2.92
C GLN A 404 -8.47 16.37 -3.63
N GLY A 405 -8.10 15.16 -4.05
CA GLY A 405 -6.88 14.90 -4.81
C GLY A 405 -6.94 15.47 -6.23
N ALA A 406 -8.08 15.40 -6.92
CA ALA A 406 -8.28 16.02 -8.22
C ALA A 406 -8.08 17.54 -8.17
N ALA A 407 -8.52 18.20 -7.08
CA ALA A 407 -8.25 19.62 -6.86
C ALA A 407 -6.75 19.95 -6.69
N LYS A 408 -5.90 18.95 -6.47
CA LYS A 408 -4.43 19.04 -6.41
C LYS A 408 -3.74 18.48 -7.66
N GLY A 409 -4.50 18.10 -8.68
CA GLY A 409 -3.97 17.58 -9.94
C GLY A 409 -3.66 16.08 -9.92
N ILE A 410 -4.24 15.31 -8.98
CA ILE A 410 -4.13 13.85 -8.94
C ILE A 410 -5.28 13.25 -9.75
N ALA A 411 -4.96 12.43 -10.75
CA ALA A 411 -5.95 11.66 -11.52
C ALA A 411 -6.09 10.26 -10.93
N TYR A 412 -7.33 9.81 -10.70
CA TYR A 412 -7.68 8.52 -10.11
C TYR A 412 -8.44 7.65 -11.10
#